data_AF-A0A067DX51-F1
#
_entry.id   AF-A0A067DX51-F1
#
_cell.length_a   1.000
_cell.length_b   1.000
_cell.length_c   1.000
_cell.angle_alpha   90.00
_cell.angle_beta   90.00
_cell.angle_gamma   90.00
#
_symmetry.space_group_name_H-M   'P 1'
#
loop_
_entity.id
_entity.type
_entity.pdbx_description
1 polymer ?
#
loop_
_entity_poly.entity_id
_entity_poly.type
_entity_poly.pdbx_seq_one_letter_code
_entity_poly.pdbx_strand_id
1 'polypeptide(L)'
;PNGHDHGTKAVEEQMLAAAKDHIQVGLAANLRDFQLTNSEGNKVKGSEVKTYDGTPVAYALCPTETISYVSAHDNETLFDVVSLK
;
A
#
# COMPACT_ATOMS: atom_id res chain seq x y z
N PRO A 1 14.48 6.97 -19.31
CA PRO A 1 14.48 8.41 -18.94
C PRO A 1 14.15 8.67 -17.48
N ASN A 2 13.32 7.83 -16.83
CA ASN A 2 13.04 7.97 -15.41
C ASN A 2 13.67 6.81 -14.61
N GLY A 3 14.97 6.59 -14.80
CA GLY A 3 15.71 5.56 -14.05
C GLY A 3 15.91 6.02 -12.61
N HIS A 4 14.88 5.85 -11.77
CA HIS A 4 15.00 6.08 -10.34
C HIS A 4 15.69 4.87 -9.70
N ASP A 5 16.80 5.11 -8.99
CA ASP A 5 17.55 4.06 -8.32
C ASP A 5 16.82 3.65 -7.04
N HIS A 6 16.20 2.47 -7.06
CA HIS A 6 15.53 1.87 -5.92
C HIS A 6 16.47 0.95 -5.10
N GLY A 7 17.77 0.98 -5.39
CA GLY A 7 18.78 0.16 -4.73
C GLY A 7 18.97 -1.20 -5.40
N THR A 8 19.26 -2.22 -4.60
CA THR A 8 19.47 -3.57 -5.14
C THR A 8 18.16 -4.20 -5.59
N LYS A 9 18.21 -5.13 -6.56
CA LYS A 9 17.03 -5.87 -7.03
C LYS A 9 16.21 -6.54 -5.92
N ALA A 10 16.87 -7.04 -4.88
CA ALA A 10 16.19 -7.63 -3.73
C ALA A 10 15.35 -6.60 -2.95
N VAL A 11 15.84 -5.36 -2.84
CA VAL A 11 15.12 -4.24 -2.22
C VAL A 11 13.92 -3.85 -3.10
N GLU A 12 14.09 -3.76 -4.42
CA GLU A 12 13.00 -3.49 -5.35
C GLU A 12 11.86 -4.51 -5.25
N GLU A 13 12.21 -5.80 -5.24
CA GLU A 13 11.25 -6.89 -5.09
C GLU A 13 10.52 -6.83 -3.75
N GLN A 14 11.23 -6.53 -2.67
CA GLN A 14 10.64 -6.38 -1.34
C GLN A 14 9.70 -5.15 -1.27
N MET A 15 10.09 -4.02 -1.84
CA MET A 15 9.26 -2.82 -1.89
C MET A 15 8.00 -3.04 -2.71
N LEU A 16 8.11 -3.71 -3.86
CA LEU A 16 6.97 -4.05 -4.70
C LEU A 16 5.99 -5.01 -3.99
N ALA A 17 6.53 -6.02 -3.31
CA ALA A 17 5.75 -6.96 -2.51
C ALA A 17 4.97 -6.25 -1.39
N ALA A 18 5.65 -5.39 -0.62
CA ALA A 18 5.02 -4.60 0.43
C ALA A 18 3.93 -3.65 -0.11
N ALA A 19 4.21 -2.94 -1.21
CA ALA A 19 3.25 -2.06 -1.85
C ALA A 19 2.00 -2.82 -2.34
N LYS A 20 2.19 -4.03 -2.89
CA LYS A 20 1.08 -4.89 -3.30
C LYS A 20 0.18 -5.25 -2.10
N ASP A 21 0.75 -5.66 -0.98
CA ASP A 21 -0.01 -6.02 0.21
C ASP A 21 -0.78 -4.81 0.77
N HIS A 22 -0.16 -3.62 0.79
CA HIS A 22 -0.81 -2.38 1.20
C HIS A 22 -1.99 -2.02 0.29
N ILE A 23 -1.81 -2.15 -1.03
CA ILE A 23 -2.89 -1.92 -2.01
C ILE A 23 -4.03 -2.93 -1.79
N GLN A 24 -3.72 -4.21 -1.56
CA GLN A 24 -4.76 -5.22 -1.29
C GLN A 24 -5.57 -4.89 -0.03
N VAL A 25 -4.93 -4.43 1.04
CA VAL A 25 -5.61 -3.93 2.24
C VAL A 25 -6.48 -2.71 1.93
N GLY A 26 -5.99 -1.76 1.14
CA GLY A 26 -6.74 -0.60 0.65
C GLY A 26 -7.98 -0.95 -0.16
N LEU A 27 -7.86 -1.96 -1.04
CA LEU A 27 -8.99 -2.49 -1.81
C LEU A 27 -10.03 -3.19 -0.93
N ALA A 28 -9.62 -3.74 0.22
CA ALA A 28 -10.50 -4.27 1.26
C ALA A 28 -10.96 -3.18 2.26
N ALA A 29 -10.97 -1.91 1.83
CA ALA A 29 -11.41 -0.76 2.59
C ALA A 29 -10.67 -0.56 3.94
N ASN A 30 -9.39 -0.91 4.00
CA ASN A 30 -8.54 -0.80 5.21
C ASN A 30 -9.15 -1.44 6.46
N LEU A 31 -9.93 -2.52 6.32
CA LEU A 31 -10.58 -3.20 7.44
C LEU A 31 -9.60 -3.97 8.31
N ARG A 32 -9.58 -3.69 9.63
CA ARG A 32 -8.65 -4.29 10.60
C ARG A 32 -8.72 -5.82 10.65
N ASP A 33 -9.93 -6.37 10.53
CA ASP A 33 -10.22 -7.79 10.71
C ASP A 33 -10.39 -8.57 9.40
N PHE A 34 -10.29 -7.91 8.24
CA PHE A 34 -10.34 -8.58 6.95
C PHE A 34 -9.11 -9.47 6.78
N GLN A 35 -9.33 -10.73 6.37
CA GLN A 35 -8.24 -11.69 6.14
C GLN A 35 -7.82 -11.67 4.68
N LEU A 36 -6.52 -11.51 4.43
CA LEU A 36 -5.89 -11.59 3.13
C LEU A 36 -4.67 -12.51 3.17
N THR A 37 -4.20 -12.91 2.00
CA THR A 37 -2.92 -13.60 1.85
C THR A 37 -1.84 -12.58 1.51
N ASN A 38 -0.83 -12.43 2.36
CA ASN A 38 0.28 -11.50 2.14
C ASN A 38 1.24 -12.00 1.04
N SER A 39 2.24 -11.19 0.70
CA SER A 39 3.23 -11.51 -0.33
C SER A 39 4.08 -12.75 -0.01
N GLU A 40 4.17 -13.15 1.26
CA GLU A 40 4.86 -14.35 1.73
C GLU A 40 3.97 -15.62 1.67
N GLY A 41 2.70 -15.48 1.29
CA GLY A 41 1.74 -16.58 1.22
C GLY A 41 1.01 -16.88 2.53
N ASN A 42 1.22 -16.07 3.57
CA ASN A 42 0.61 -16.24 4.88
C ASN A 42 -0.78 -15.59 4.93
N LYS A 43 -1.74 -16.25 5.58
CA LYS A 43 -3.04 -15.64 5.89
C LYS A 43 -2.87 -14.70 7.08
N VAL A 44 -3.16 -13.43 6.88
CA VAL A 44 -3.02 -12.37 7.87
C VAL A 44 -4.26 -11.49 7.89
N LYS A 45 -4.56 -10.87 9.02
CA LYS A 45 -5.52 -9.79 9.13
C LYS A 45 -4.94 -8.50 8.53
N GLY A 46 -5.80 -7.60 8.06
CA GLY A 46 -5.38 -6.28 7.59
C GLY A 46 -4.56 -5.50 8.63
N SER A 47 -4.87 -5.67 9.93
CA SER A 47 -4.14 -5.02 11.03
C SER A 47 -2.74 -5.61 11.29
N GLU A 48 -2.44 -6.78 10.75
CA GLU A 48 -1.12 -7.41 10.85
C GLU A 48 -0.18 -6.96 9.72
N VAL A 49 -0.72 -6.39 8.64
CA VAL A 49 0.05 -5.73 7.58
C VAL A 49 0.51 -4.37 8.10
N LYS A 50 1.83 -4.16 8.13
CA LYS A 50 2.44 -2.96 8.71
C LYS A 50 3.03 -2.02 7.67
N THR A 51 3.00 -0.74 7.98
CA THR A 51 3.75 0.30 7.30
C THR A 51 5.25 0.19 7.65
N TYR A 52 6.07 1.00 6.98
CA TYR A 52 7.51 1.06 7.26
C TYR A 52 7.82 1.54 8.69
N ASP A 53 7.02 2.45 9.22
CA ASP A 53 7.08 2.94 10.62
C ASP A 53 6.50 1.96 11.64
N GLY A 54 6.01 0.79 11.20
CA GLY A 54 5.53 -0.30 12.06
C GLY A 54 4.08 -0.14 12.53
N THR A 55 3.35 0.84 12.04
CA THR A 55 1.93 1.02 12.33
C THR A 55 1.06 0.13 11.44
N PRO A 56 -0.14 -0.30 11.89
CA PRO A 56 -1.04 -1.09 11.05
C PRO A 56 -1.52 -0.31 9.83
N VAL A 57 -1.48 -0.92 8.64
CA VAL A 57 -2.05 -0.34 7.41
C VAL A 57 -3.57 -0.25 7.52
N ALA A 58 -4.21 -1.32 8.00
CA ALA A 58 -5.65 -1.36 8.20
C ALA A 58 -6.04 -0.79 9.56
N TYR A 59 -6.98 0.15 9.56
CA TYR A 59 -7.47 0.83 10.76
C TYR A 59 -9.00 0.94 10.84
N ALA A 60 -9.74 0.57 9.80
CA ALA A 60 -11.20 0.73 9.78
C ALA A 60 -11.91 -0.47 10.43
N LEU A 61 -13.04 -0.21 11.08
CA LEU A 61 -14.01 -1.22 11.52
C LEU A 61 -15.10 -1.44 10.47
N CYS A 62 -15.44 -0.40 9.70
CA CYS A 62 -16.41 -0.49 8.61
C CYS A 62 -15.91 0.22 7.33
N PRO A 63 -16.34 -0.21 6.13
CA PRO A 63 -15.81 0.31 4.87
C PRO A 63 -16.01 1.81 4.67
N THR A 64 -17.05 2.38 5.27
CA THR A 64 -17.39 3.81 5.17
C THR A 64 -16.44 4.72 5.94
N GLU A 65 -15.60 4.17 6.81
CA GLU A 65 -14.55 4.92 7.52
C GLU A 65 -13.30 5.16 6.65
N THR A 66 -13.22 4.52 5.47
CA THR A 66 -12.08 4.60 4.58
C THR A 66 -12.44 5.35 3.30
N ILE A 67 -11.65 6.38 2.99
CA ILE A 67 -11.70 7.08 1.70
C ILE A 67 -10.39 6.81 0.97
N SER A 68 -10.44 6.00 -0.09
CA SER A 68 -9.27 5.66 -0.91
C SER A 68 -9.11 6.67 -2.05
N TYR A 69 -7.94 7.30 -2.16
CA TYR A 69 -7.61 8.26 -3.21
C TYR A 69 -6.14 8.12 -3.64
N VAL A 70 -5.83 8.57 -4.87
CA VAL A 70 -4.46 8.58 -5.42
C VAL A 70 -4.04 9.97 -5.93
N SER A 71 -4.92 10.96 -5.84
CA SER A 71 -4.67 12.37 -6.15
C SER A 71 -5.75 13.21 -5.48
N ALA A 72 -5.36 14.39 -5.00
CA ALA A 72 -6.22 15.37 -4.37
C ALA A 72 -5.83 16.78 -4.87
N HIS A 73 -6.37 17.84 -4.26
CA HIS A 73 -6.02 19.21 -4.62
C HIS A 73 -4.62 19.61 -4.12
N ASP A 74 -4.20 19.03 -3.01
CA ASP A 74 -2.83 19.08 -2.52
C ASP A 74 -1.94 18.07 -3.28
N ASN A 75 -0.65 18.41 -3.38
CA ASN A 75 0.37 17.71 -4.17
C ASN A 75 0.17 17.75 -5.70
N GLU A 76 1.08 17.10 -6.41
CA GLU A 76 1.07 16.98 -7.87
C GLU A 76 -0.15 16.19 -8.37
N THR A 77 -0.62 16.51 -9.57
CA THR A 77 -1.74 15.78 -10.17
C THR A 77 -1.34 14.34 -10.45
N LEU A 78 -2.34 13.45 -10.58
CA LEU A 78 -2.08 12.06 -10.94
C LEU A 78 -1.22 11.92 -12.22
N PHE A 79 -1.48 12.76 -13.23
CA PHE A 79 -0.72 12.74 -14.49
C PHE A 79 0.74 13.15 -14.29
N ASP A 80 0.98 14.18 -13.49
CA ASP A 80 2.32 14.68 -13.19
C ASP A 80 3.13 13.64 -12.42
N VAL A 81 2.54 13.02 -11.38
CA VAL A 81 3.20 11.97 -10.59
C VAL A 81 3.59 10.76 -11.44
N VAL A 82 2.71 10.33 -12.37
CA VAL A 82 3.01 9.21 -13.27
C VAL A 82 4.10 9.57 -14.28
N SER A 83 4.16 10.82 -14.72
CA SER A 83 5.17 11.29 -15.70
C SER A 83 6.56 11.48 -15.08
N LEU A 84 6.63 11.74 -13.76
CA LEU A 84 7.89 11.90 -13.01
C LEU A 84 8.53 10.56 -12.63
N LYS A 85 7.71 9.52 -12.44
CA LYS A 85 8.15 8.17 -12.07
C LYS A 85 8.70 7.39 -13.26
#